data_AF-A0A7S4DUB5-F1
#
_entry.id   AF-A0A7S4DUB5-F1
#
_cell.length_a   1.000
_cell.length_b   1.000
_cell.length_c   1.000
_cell.angle_alpha   90.00
_cell.angle_beta   90.00
_cell.angle_gamma   90.00
#
_symmetry.space_group_name_H-M   'P 1'
#
loop_
_entity.id
_entity.type
_entity.pdbx_description
1 polymer ?
#
loop_
_entity_poly.entity_id
_entity_poly.type
_entity_poly.pdbx_seq_one_letter_code
_entity_poly.pdbx_strand_id
1 'polypeptide(L)'
;SSSQSSSRSSSSSSPSDADDGDDELEMIARGRRTKEEEEDPLRVFQEGGINFFTLSDQMLLGKLIDNSIYEYGMFALYFTVVFSLGRFLRQYIVGMSYRIIYEDWGDVEFVKELLNDIYAARWDREYELEEEMYGELIQLYRSPERLIKVTRPPRRLVGIMNWPSTAQIKPKQD
;
A
#
# COMPACT_ATOMS: atom_id res chain seq x y z
N SER A 1 83.27 -78.98 2.14
CA SER A 1 81.93 -78.37 2.09
C SER A 1 81.65 -77.93 0.66
N SER A 2 80.95 -78.81 -0.04
CA SER A 2 80.08 -78.63 -1.21
C SER A 2 79.19 -77.38 -1.13
N SER A 3 78.65 -76.78 -2.19
CA SER A 3 78.78 -76.90 -3.65
C SER A 3 78.03 -75.69 -4.24
N GLN A 4 78.45 -75.24 -5.42
CA GLN A 4 77.81 -74.23 -6.26
C GLN A 4 76.60 -74.79 -7.05
N SER A 5 75.97 -73.87 -7.79
CA SER A 5 74.99 -74.02 -8.89
C SER A 5 73.52 -74.04 -8.44
N SER A 6 72.62 -73.23 -9.01
CA SER A 6 72.12 -73.46 -10.37
C SER A 6 71.42 -72.24 -10.97
N SER A 7 71.28 -72.29 -12.29
CA SER A 7 70.96 -71.25 -13.25
C SER A 7 69.60 -71.45 -13.95
N ARG A 8 69.12 -70.39 -14.62
CA ARG A 8 68.18 -70.36 -15.79
C ARG A 8 66.70 -70.67 -15.45
N SER A 9 65.68 -70.18 -16.15
CA SER A 9 65.52 -69.90 -17.59
C SER A 9 64.33 -68.97 -17.88
N SER A 10 64.44 -68.26 -19.00
CA SER A 10 63.40 -67.55 -19.75
C SER A 10 62.41 -68.49 -20.44
N SER A 11 61.15 -68.07 -20.59
CA SER A 11 60.30 -68.52 -21.71
C SER A 11 59.30 -67.44 -22.10
N SER A 12 59.44 -66.98 -23.34
CA SER A 12 58.54 -66.13 -24.10
C SER A 12 57.30 -66.90 -24.56
N SER A 13 56.14 -66.24 -24.56
CA SER A 13 54.97 -66.64 -25.35
C SER A 13 54.12 -65.41 -25.68
N SER A 14 54.09 -65.05 -26.97
CA SER A 14 52.99 -64.35 -27.66
C SER A 14 52.18 -65.42 -28.43
N PRO A 15 51.02 -65.16 -29.09
CA PRO A 15 50.36 -63.88 -29.45
C PRO A 15 48.80 -63.93 -29.36
N SER A 16 48.13 -62.96 -30.02
CA SER A 16 46.71 -62.89 -30.43
C SER A 16 45.71 -62.38 -29.40
N ASP A 17 44.64 -61.67 -29.73
CA ASP A 17 44.23 -60.73 -30.78
C ASP A 17 42.80 -60.31 -30.33
N ALA A 18 42.43 -59.05 -30.58
CA ALA A 18 41.08 -58.49 -30.51
C ALA A 18 40.39 -58.33 -29.13
N ASP A 19 40.42 -57.11 -28.59
CA ASP A 19 39.20 -56.39 -28.15
C ASP A 19 39.50 -54.89 -28.02
N ASP A 20 39.03 -54.07 -28.97
CA ASP A 20 39.29 -52.62 -29.11
C ASP A 20 38.01 -51.80 -28.87
N GLY A 21 37.05 -52.36 -28.10
CA GLY A 21 35.70 -51.80 -27.91
C GLY A 21 35.35 -51.41 -26.47
N ASP A 22 36.17 -51.78 -25.49
CA ASP A 22 35.77 -51.74 -24.07
C ASP A 22 36.32 -50.50 -23.34
N ASP A 23 37.39 -49.90 -23.86
CA ASP A 23 38.11 -48.78 -23.23
C ASP A 23 37.34 -47.44 -23.32
N GLU A 24 36.51 -47.23 -24.35
CA GLU A 24 35.69 -46.01 -24.46
C GLU A 24 34.57 -45.95 -23.40
N LEU A 25 33.98 -47.09 -23.05
CA LEU A 25 32.93 -47.16 -22.03
C LEU A 25 33.50 -46.99 -20.62
N GLU A 26 34.72 -47.48 -20.36
CA GLU A 26 35.42 -47.24 -19.10
C GLU A 26 35.85 -45.77 -18.93
N MET A 27 36.24 -45.12 -20.03
CA MET A 27 36.58 -43.69 -20.07
C MET A 27 35.36 -42.78 -19.81
N ILE A 28 34.18 -43.13 -20.32
CA ILE A 28 32.93 -42.39 -20.04
C ILE A 28 32.46 -42.60 -18.59
N ALA A 29 32.66 -43.80 -18.03
CA ALA A 29 32.35 -44.10 -16.63
C ALA A 29 33.29 -43.37 -15.63
N ARG A 30 34.51 -43.04 -16.05
CA ARG A 30 35.45 -42.20 -15.28
C ARG A 30 35.07 -40.71 -15.26
N GLY A 31 34.32 -40.24 -16.26
CA GLY A 31 33.95 -38.83 -16.41
C GLY A 31 32.77 -38.33 -15.55
N ARG A 32 32.07 -39.22 -14.83
CA ARG A 32 30.94 -38.86 -13.95
C ARG A 32 31.04 -39.44 -12.54
N ARG A 33 32.17 -39.19 -11.87
CA ARG A 33 32.19 -39.22 -10.40
C ARG A 33 32.32 -37.79 -9.89
N THR A 34 31.18 -37.12 -9.77
CA THR A 34 31.02 -36.04 -8.79
C THR A 34 31.13 -36.68 -7.42
N LYS A 35 32.36 -36.88 -6.96
CA LYS A 35 32.62 -37.14 -5.55
C LYS A 35 32.36 -35.83 -4.84
N GLU A 36 31.18 -35.72 -4.25
CA GLU A 36 31.00 -35.04 -2.98
C GLU A 36 31.84 -35.80 -1.95
N GLU A 37 33.17 -35.62 -2.01
CA GLU A 37 34.04 -35.94 -0.88
C GLU A 37 34.14 -34.64 -0.10
N GLU A 38 33.51 -34.65 1.07
CA GLU A 38 33.73 -33.72 2.17
C GLU A 38 35.20 -33.86 2.59
N GLU A 39 36.09 -33.22 1.83
CA GLU A 39 37.50 -33.17 2.16
C GLU A 39 37.67 -32.25 3.36
N ASP A 40 38.15 -32.82 4.47
CA ASP A 40 38.57 -32.08 5.64
C ASP A 40 39.43 -30.88 5.21
N PRO A 41 39.03 -29.63 5.51
CA PRO A 41 39.74 -28.43 5.04
C PRO A 41 41.16 -28.32 5.62
N LEU A 42 41.54 -29.24 6.50
CA LEU A 42 42.83 -29.32 7.17
C LEU A 42 43.92 -30.06 6.38
N ARG A 43 43.60 -30.73 5.25
CA ARG A 43 44.62 -31.43 4.45
C ARG A 43 45.42 -30.56 3.48
N VAL A 44 44.94 -29.34 3.19
CA VAL A 44 45.65 -28.36 2.35
C VAL A 44 46.89 -27.77 3.05
N PHE A 45 47.04 -27.97 4.37
CA PHE A 45 48.16 -27.40 5.14
C PHE A 45 49.47 -28.19 5.08
N GLN A 46 49.52 -29.38 4.47
CA GLN A 46 50.67 -30.29 4.59
C GLN A 46 51.58 -30.42 3.35
N GLU A 47 51.27 -29.75 2.25
CA GLU A 47 52.27 -29.48 1.21
C GLU A 47 52.65 -28.01 1.31
N GLY A 48 53.95 -27.70 1.29
CA GLY A 48 54.53 -26.38 1.60
C GLY A 48 54.16 -25.26 0.61
N GLY A 49 52.87 -24.96 0.48
CA GLY A 49 52.28 -23.87 -0.28
C GLY A 49 51.77 -22.75 0.63
N ILE A 50 51.61 -21.56 0.05
CA ILE A 50 51.16 -20.35 0.76
C ILE A 50 49.63 -20.40 0.88
N ASN A 51 49.12 -20.48 2.10
CA ASN A 51 47.68 -20.46 2.39
C ASN A 51 47.18 -19.02 2.58
N PHE A 52 46.27 -18.58 1.70
CA PHE A 52 45.58 -17.29 1.83
C PHE A 52 44.20 -17.49 2.47
N PHE A 53 44.00 -16.91 3.66
CA PHE A 53 42.68 -16.80 4.27
C PHE A 53 42.12 -15.40 4.02
N THR A 54 41.11 -15.30 3.18
CA THR A 54 40.40 -14.03 2.95
C THR A 54 39.15 -13.98 3.80
N LEU A 55 39.18 -13.20 4.88
CA LEU A 55 37.98 -12.84 5.63
C LEU A 55 37.32 -11.65 4.93
N SER A 56 36.26 -11.92 4.18
CA SER A 56 35.45 -10.88 3.55
C SER A 56 34.31 -10.48 4.49
N ASP A 57 34.42 -9.29 5.07
CA ASP A 57 33.30 -8.68 5.78
C ASP A 57 32.41 -7.92 4.80
N GLN A 58 31.11 -7.90 5.05
CA GLN A 58 30.16 -7.22 4.17
C GLN A 58 30.38 -5.70 4.27
N MET A 59 30.53 -5.02 3.12
CA MET A 59 30.78 -3.58 3.07
C MET A 59 29.74 -2.81 3.89
N LEU A 60 30.23 -2.18 4.96
CA LEU A 60 29.47 -1.36 5.90
C LEU A 60 28.69 -0.23 5.19
N LEU A 61 29.20 0.24 4.05
CA LEU A 61 28.57 1.28 3.24
C LEU A 61 27.19 0.89 2.71
N GLY A 62 27.02 -0.36 2.24
CA GLY A 62 25.73 -0.85 1.74
C GLY A 62 24.72 -1.01 2.89
N LYS A 63 25.17 -1.56 4.01
CA LYS A 63 24.34 -1.75 5.21
C LYS A 63 23.86 -0.44 5.82
N LEU A 64 24.68 0.61 5.83
CA LEU A 64 24.26 1.92 6.34
C LEU A 64 23.16 2.54 5.46
N ILE A 65 23.30 2.44 4.14
CA ILE A 65 22.34 3.00 3.19
C ILE A 65 21.02 2.21 3.25
N ASP A 66 21.11 0.88 3.25
CA ASP A 66 19.96 0.00 3.35
C ASP A 66 19.19 0.24 4.65
N ASN A 67 19.85 0.14 5.81
CA ASN A 67 19.18 0.28 7.11
C ASN A 67 18.56 1.67 7.29
N SER A 68 19.24 2.73 6.84
CA SER A 68 18.70 4.09 6.94
C SER A 68 17.45 4.27 6.08
N ILE A 69 17.45 3.77 4.84
CA ILE A 69 16.30 3.90 3.95
C ILE A 69 15.11 3.08 4.47
N TYR A 70 15.35 1.88 4.98
CA TYR A 70 14.28 1.05 5.55
C TYR A 70 13.67 1.67 6.80
N GLU A 71 14.51 2.16 7.72
CA GLU A 71 14.04 2.78 8.97
C GLU A 71 13.25 4.06 8.67
N TYR A 72 13.85 5.04 8.00
CA TYR A 72 13.18 6.31 7.71
C TYR A 72 12.01 6.15 6.73
N GLY A 73 12.11 5.22 5.77
CA GLY A 73 11.05 4.92 4.81
C GLY A 73 9.80 4.34 5.47
N MET A 74 9.97 3.40 6.42
CA MET A 74 8.86 2.86 7.19
C MET A 74 8.21 3.94 8.06
N PHE A 75 9.01 4.75 8.74
CA PHE A 75 8.48 5.86 9.54
C PHE A 75 7.71 6.86 8.66
N ALA A 76 8.26 7.28 7.52
CA ALA A 76 7.60 8.20 6.60
C ALA A 76 6.30 7.61 6.05
N LEU A 77 6.28 6.32 5.68
CA LEU A 77 5.06 5.64 5.27
C LEU A 77 4.00 5.62 6.38
N TYR A 78 4.40 5.31 7.61
CA TYR A 78 3.50 5.31 8.76
C TYR A 78 2.92 6.71 8.99
N PHE A 79 3.77 7.73 9.06
CA PHE A 79 3.33 9.10 9.27
C PHE A 79 2.43 9.58 8.14
N THR A 80 2.75 9.31 6.87
CA THR A 80 1.91 9.73 5.74
C THR A 80 0.53 9.08 5.77
N VAL A 81 0.43 7.77 6.03
CA VAL A 81 -0.87 7.07 6.10
C VAL A 81 -1.69 7.58 7.29
N VAL A 82 -1.09 7.62 8.49
CA VAL A 82 -1.79 8.07 9.71
C VAL A 82 -2.20 9.53 9.62
N PHE A 83 -1.32 10.39 9.10
CA PHE A 83 -1.60 11.81 8.92
C PHE A 83 -2.66 12.04 7.86
N SER A 84 -2.63 11.28 6.76
CA SER A 84 -3.66 11.31 5.72
C SER A 84 -5.02 10.95 6.32
N LEU A 85 -5.11 9.87 7.09
CA LEU A 85 -6.36 9.47 7.74
C LEU A 85 -6.85 10.51 8.76
N GLY A 86 -5.95 11.11 9.55
CA GLY A 86 -6.28 12.20 10.47
C GLY A 86 -6.76 13.48 9.76
N ARG A 87 -6.15 13.82 8.62
CA ARG A 87 -6.57 14.92 7.74
C ARG A 87 -7.96 14.66 7.16
N PHE A 88 -8.21 13.46 6.67
CA PHE A 88 -9.51 13.06 6.18
C PHE A 88 -10.58 13.16 7.27
N LEU A 89 -10.36 12.54 8.43
CA LEU A 89 -11.29 12.61 9.57
C LEU A 89 -11.59 14.04 9.99
N ARG A 90 -10.58 14.90 10.08
CA ARG A 90 -10.75 16.33 10.38
C ARG A 90 -11.60 17.03 9.32
N GLN A 91 -11.35 16.76 8.04
CA GLN A 91 -12.11 17.35 6.94
C GLN A 91 -13.59 16.93 7.00
N TYR A 92 -13.88 15.66 7.35
CA TYR A 92 -15.25 15.19 7.52
C TYR A 92 -15.95 15.94 8.65
N ILE A 93 -15.32 16.05 9.84
CA ILE A 93 -15.94 16.69 11.01
C ILE A 93 -16.16 18.19 10.77
N VAL A 94 -15.18 18.90 10.20
CA VAL A 94 -15.32 20.34 9.88
C VAL A 94 -16.30 20.56 8.73
N GLY A 95 -16.41 19.63 7.79
CA GLY A 95 -17.38 19.67 6.71
C GLY A 95 -18.84 19.59 7.17
N MET A 96 -19.11 19.00 8.35
CA MET A 96 -20.47 18.87 8.88
C MET A 96 -21.08 20.23 9.25
N SER A 97 -20.30 21.18 9.75
CA SER A 97 -20.86 22.47 10.19
C SER A 97 -21.43 23.31 9.03
N TYR A 98 -20.87 23.17 7.83
CA TYR A 98 -21.38 23.86 6.65
C TYR A 98 -22.75 23.35 6.20
N ARG A 99 -23.11 22.11 6.59
CA ARG A 99 -24.39 21.49 6.22
C ARG A 99 -25.52 21.82 7.17
N ILE A 100 -25.23 22.27 8.40
CA ILE A 100 -26.23 22.59 9.43
C ILE A 100 -27.31 23.54 8.88
N ILE A 101 -26.92 24.57 8.13
CA ILE A 101 -27.87 25.53 7.54
C ILE A 101 -28.84 24.86 6.55
N TYR A 102 -28.41 23.77 5.91
CA TYR A 102 -29.17 23.03 4.90
C TYR A 102 -29.81 21.73 5.42
N GLU A 103 -29.50 21.30 6.64
CA GLU A 103 -30.04 20.07 7.24
C GLU A 103 -31.01 20.37 8.41
N ASP A 104 -30.78 21.42 9.20
CA ASP A 104 -31.56 21.75 10.42
C ASP A 104 -32.65 22.81 10.18
N TRP A 105 -33.69 22.47 9.41
CA TRP A 105 -34.82 23.37 9.15
C TRP A 105 -36.08 22.93 9.89
N GLY A 106 -36.88 23.90 10.35
CA GLY A 106 -38.12 23.63 11.08
C GLY A 106 -39.24 23.11 10.18
N ASP A 107 -39.55 23.84 9.11
CA ASP A 107 -40.59 23.49 8.13
C ASP A 107 -40.14 23.83 6.71
N VAL A 108 -40.37 22.95 5.75
CA VAL A 108 -39.87 23.04 4.37
C VAL A 108 -41.02 23.15 3.35
N GLU A 109 -42.26 23.39 3.80
CA GLU A 109 -43.45 23.46 2.92
C GLU A 109 -43.30 24.48 1.78
N PHE A 110 -42.88 25.72 2.07
CA PHE A 110 -42.72 26.75 1.03
C PHE A 110 -41.71 26.35 -0.06
N VAL A 111 -40.56 25.79 0.33
CA VAL A 111 -39.53 25.38 -0.65
C VAL A 111 -40.01 24.21 -1.50
N LYS A 112 -40.79 23.29 -0.90
CA LYS A 112 -41.41 22.19 -1.63
C LYS A 112 -42.47 22.67 -2.60
N GLU A 113 -43.28 23.66 -2.22
CA GLU A 113 -44.27 24.29 -3.08
C GLU A 113 -43.60 24.96 -4.28
N LEU A 114 -42.60 25.80 -4.05
CA LEU A 114 -41.83 26.45 -5.12
C LEU A 114 -41.19 25.44 -6.09
N LEU A 115 -40.65 24.33 -5.56
CA LEU A 115 -40.12 23.25 -6.40
C LEU A 115 -41.23 22.60 -7.24
N ASN A 116 -42.39 22.33 -6.65
CA ASN A 116 -43.53 21.75 -7.35
C ASN A 116 -44.05 22.69 -8.44
N ASP A 117 -44.07 23.99 -8.18
CA ASP A 117 -44.49 25.01 -9.15
C ASP A 117 -43.53 25.08 -10.34
N ILE A 118 -42.21 24.97 -10.10
CA ILE A 118 -41.21 24.82 -11.17
C ILE A 118 -41.46 23.55 -11.99
N TYR A 119 -41.79 22.44 -11.33
CA TYR A 119 -42.12 21.18 -12.03
C TYR A 119 -43.40 21.32 -12.87
N ALA A 120 -44.41 22.02 -12.36
CA ALA A 120 -45.66 22.29 -13.07
C ALA A 120 -45.43 23.20 -14.30
N ALA A 121 -44.70 24.31 -14.14
CA ALA A 121 -44.35 25.21 -15.24
C ALA A 121 -43.58 24.48 -16.36
N ARG A 122 -42.68 23.56 -15.98
CA ARG A 122 -41.97 22.71 -16.94
C ARG A 122 -42.89 21.72 -17.65
N TRP A 123 -43.90 21.20 -16.98
CA TRP A 123 -44.92 20.34 -17.59
C TRP A 123 -45.74 21.11 -18.63
N ASP A 124 -46.09 22.36 -18.31
CA ASP A 124 -46.89 23.24 -19.15
C ASP A 124 -46.09 23.96 -20.25
N ARG A 125 -44.76 23.77 -20.29
CA ARG A 125 -43.81 24.37 -21.25
C ARG A 125 -43.74 25.90 -21.17
N GLU A 126 -44.05 26.49 -20.02
CA GLU A 126 -44.01 27.93 -19.80
C GLU A 126 -42.66 28.35 -19.20
N TYR A 127 -41.68 28.56 -20.08
CA TYR A 127 -40.29 28.79 -19.67
C TYR A 127 -40.02 30.16 -19.02
N GLU A 128 -40.81 31.19 -19.35
CA GLU A 128 -40.67 32.52 -18.72
C GLU A 128 -41.00 32.45 -17.22
N LEU A 129 -42.09 31.75 -16.87
CA LEU A 129 -42.49 31.55 -15.47
C LEU A 129 -41.51 30.61 -14.74
N GLU A 130 -41.04 29.55 -15.42
CA GLU A 130 -40.00 28.66 -14.88
C GLU A 130 -38.74 29.44 -14.47
N GLU A 131 -38.27 30.37 -15.31
CA GLU A 131 -37.10 31.19 -15.05
C GLU A 131 -37.29 32.10 -13.83
N GLU A 132 -38.45 32.75 -13.71
CA GLU A 132 -38.78 33.62 -12.58
C GLU A 132 -38.77 32.84 -11.25
N MET A 133 -39.48 31.71 -11.21
CA MET A 133 -39.56 30.83 -10.03
C MET A 133 -38.18 30.26 -9.65
N TYR A 134 -37.40 29.85 -10.65
CA TYR A 134 -36.05 29.34 -10.43
C TYR A 134 -35.10 30.45 -9.94
N GLY A 135 -35.28 31.69 -10.42
CA GLY A 135 -34.60 32.87 -9.90
C GLY A 135 -34.91 33.12 -8.43
N GLU A 136 -36.17 33.01 -8.01
CA GLU A 136 -36.55 33.12 -6.60
C GLU A 136 -35.91 32.03 -5.74
N LEU A 137 -35.86 30.78 -6.23
CA LEU A 137 -35.22 29.66 -5.54
C LEU A 137 -33.74 29.95 -5.28
N ILE A 138 -33.00 30.42 -6.30
CA ILE A 138 -31.58 30.76 -6.15
C ILE A 138 -31.41 31.90 -5.13
N GLN A 139 -32.23 32.95 -5.22
CA GLN A 139 -32.14 34.08 -4.30
C GLN A 139 -32.41 33.67 -2.85
N LEU A 140 -33.34 32.73 -2.65
CA LEU A 140 -33.64 32.15 -1.35
C LEU A 140 -32.41 31.44 -0.76
N TYR A 141 -31.77 30.54 -1.53
CA TYR A 141 -30.57 29.81 -1.09
C TYR A 141 -29.32 30.70 -0.94
N ARG A 142 -29.28 31.87 -1.60
CA ARG A 142 -28.18 32.84 -1.45
C ARG A 142 -28.21 33.57 -0.10
N SER A 143 -29.37 33.71 0.54
CA SER A 143 -29.53 34.46 1.78
C SER A 143 -30.04 33.56 2.92
N PRO A 144 -29.17 33.10 3.84
CA PRO A 144 -29.59 32.26 4.96
C PRO A 144 -30.59 32.96 5.91
N GLU A 145 -30.67 34.28 5.87
CA GLU A 145 -31.66 35.04 6.65
C GLU A 145 -33.08 34.91 6.08
N ARG A 146 -33.24 34.98 4.76
CA ARG A 146 -34.54 34.79 4.10
C ARG A 146 -34.97 33.33 4.26
N LEU A 147 -34.00 32.43 4.12
CA LEU A 147 -34.10 31.00 4.31
C LEU A 147 -34.73 30.61 5.66
N ILE A 148 -34.20 31.14 6.77
CA ILE A 148 -34.71 30.87 8.13
C ILE A 148 -36.07 31.50 8.36
N LYS A 149 -36.39 32.66 7.76
CA LYS A 149 -37.69 33.32 7.92
C LYS A 149 -38.82 32.52 7.29
N VAL A 150 -38.56 31.91 6.14
CA VAL A 150 -39.50 31.12 5.35
C VAL A 150 -39.78 29.75 6.00
N THR A 151 -38.80 29.21 6.72
CA THR A 151 -38.86 27.84 7.28
C THR A 151 -39.15 27.80 8.78
N ARG A 152 -39.67 28.90 9.33
CA ARG A 152 -40.10 28.95 10.73
C ARG A 152 -41.33 28.07 10.93
N PRO A 153 -41.39 27.28 12.01
CA PRO A 153 -42.56 26.48 12.30
C PRO A 153 -43.79 27.38 12.51
N PRO A 154 -44.99 26.93 12.10
CA PRO A 154 -46.22 27.69 12.27
C PRO A 154 -46.47 28.03 13.74
N ARG A 155 -46.91 29.27 14.01
CA ARG A 155 -47.12 29.84 15.37
C ARG A 155 -47.93 28.95 16.33
N ARG A 156 -48.75 28.03 15.82
CA ARG A 156 -49.52 27.08 16.63
C ARG A 156 -48.64 26.09 17.41
N LEU A 157 -47.42 25.81 16.96
CA LEU A 157 -46.48 24.91 17.65
C LEU A 157 -45.47 25.65 18.55
N VAL A 158 -45.37 26.97 18.42
CA VAL A 158 -44.46 27.83 19.19
C VAL A 158 -44.81 27.88 20.69
N GLY A 159 -46.06 27.54 21.06
CA GLY A 159 -46.47 27.45 22.47
C GLY A 159 -46.02 26.18 23.20
N ILE A 160 -45.62 25.14 22.45
CA ILE A 160 -45.25 23.82 23.00
C ILE A 160 -43.73 23.65 23.02
N MET A 161 -43.04 24.31 22.10
CA MET A 161 -41.58 24.32 21.99
C MET A 161 -41.07 25.70 22.42
N ASN A 162 -40.48 25.79 23.62
CA ASN A 162 -39.83 27.01 24.10
C ASN A 162 -38.52 27.25 23.32
N TRP A 163 -38.63 27.71 22.08
CA TRP A 163 -37.50 28.27 21.34
C TRP A 163 -37.08 29.56 22.04
N PRO A 164 -35.79 29.75 22.41
CA PRO A 164 -35.35 31.00 23.01
C PRO A 164 -35.51 32.10 21.97
N SER A 165 -36.63 32.83 22.08
CA SER A 165 -36.91 33.99 21.26
C SER A 165 -35.77 34.98 21.43
N THR A 166 -35.13 35.35 20.32
CA THR A 166 -34.01 36.31 20.24
C THR A 166 -34.33 37.68 20.85
N ALA A 167 -35.58 37.93 21.22
CA ALA A 167 -36.03 39.11 21.98
C ALA A 167 -35.47 39.19 23.41
N GLN A 168 -34.91 38.12 23.98
CA GLN A 168 -34.35 38.15 25.34
C GLN A 168 -32.87 38.59 25.41
N ILE A 169 -32.18 38.75 24.27
CA ILE A 169 -30.83 39.30 24.24
C ILE A 169 -30.95 40.82 24.11
N LYS A 170 -31.37 41.50 25.18
CA LYS A 170 -31.15 42.95 25.28
C LYS A 170 -29.65 43.17 25.49
N PRO A 171 -28.98 44.02 24.70
CA PRO A 171 -27.63 44.44 25.04
C PRO A 171 -27.68 45.05 26.44
N LYS A 172 -26.81 44.57 27.32
CA LYS A 172 -26.60 45.16 28.64
C LYS A 172 -26.13 46.59 28.39
N GLN A 173 -27.00 47.55 28.67
CA GLN A 173 -26.62 48.96 28.68
C GLN A 173 -25.70 49.12 29.89
N ASP A 174 -24.41 49.34 29.63
CA ASP A 174 -23.46 49.87 30.60
C ASP A 174 -23.63 51.39 30.71
#